data_AF-X6NFZ2-F1
#
_entry.id   AF-X6NFZ2-F1
#
_cell.length_a   1.000
_cell.length_b   1.000
_cell.length_c   1.000
_cell.angle_alpha   90.00
_cell.angle_beta   90.00
_cell.angle_gamma   90.00
#
_symmetry.space_group_name_H-M   'P 1'
#
loop_
_entity.id
_entity.type
_entity.pdbx_description
1 polymer ?
#
loop_
_entity_poly.entity_id
_entity_poly.type
_entity_poly.pdbx_seq_one_letter_code
_entity_poly.pdbx_strand_id
1 'polypeptide(L)'
;MEMEVSATESHLAETLKVIVATTTTTEADAAGGKNADNADNKDGNEKKKNENEGHGIRRMFRPKLKRKKSKIIKQVYIPLEKLIRDDSGFDAFMKHCLKEFSSENLLCVVECVQFQQFAFETLWKPEETEMKLIYTGGTIDIQLDRQEAYDTVNQYKLWKGLPPSEIVFDEKLDIAEKGVKLIEKYIRPSAPFEGSFENRLFFFLPCFKYIHKYYLHTVNISYSMRNDYFIPYKKKAFPNTNDKNWILYFQPIISELIHLMRDSHSRFVKTEDYKQLLLHKRLRKHTDA
;
A
#
# COMPACT_ATOMS: atom_id res chain seq x y z
N MET A 1 36.45 -23.36 -14.89
CA MET A 1 36.19 -22.11 -15.63
C MET A 1 35.37 -21.25 -14.70
N GLU A 2 36.07 -20.64 -13.74
CA GLU A 2 35.53 -19.62 -12.84
C GLU A 2 35.66 -18.30 -13.58
N MET A 3 34.57 -17.56 -13.74
CA MET A 3 34.63 -16.12 -14.04
C MET A 3 33.47 -15.41 -13.35
N GLU A 4 33.86 -14.69 -12.30
CA GLU A 4 33.47 -13.33 -11.97
C GLU A 4 31.98 -13.01 -11.80
N VAL A 5 31.51 -13.25 -10.57
CA VAL A 5 30.42 -12.49 -9.95
C VAL A 5 31.06 -11.36 -9.16
N SER A 6 31.12 -10.17 -9.74
CA SER A 6 31.57 -8.97 -9.03
C SER A 6 31.08 -7.71 -9.75
N ALA A 7 30.47 -6.79 -8.98
CA ALA A 7 30.23 -5.37 -9.30
C ALA A 7 28.83 -4.87 -9.72
N THR A 8 27.72 -5.62 -9.57
CA THR A 8 26.36 -5.05 -9.80
C THR A 8 25.54 -4.78 -8.53
N GLU A 9 25.98 -5.25 -7.36
CA GLU A 9 25.29 -4.98 -6.07
C GLU A 9 25.53 -3.56 -5.51
N SER A 10 26.46 -2.77 -6.10
CA SER A 10 26.78 -1.42 -5.63
C SER A 10 25.90 -0.31 -6.23
N HIS A 11 25.20 -0.55 -7.34
CA HIS A 11 24.45 0.51 -8.06
C HIS A 11 22.97 0.60 -7.63
N LEU A 12 22.38 -0.51 -7.15
CA LEU A 12 21.01 -0.59 -6.63
C LEU A 12 20.83 0.15 -5.28
N ALA A 13 21.92 0.40 -4.56
CA ALA A 13 21.90 1.20 -3.33
C ALA A 13 21.92 2.73 -3.59
N GLU A 14 22.23 3.16 -4.81
CA GLU A 14 22.34 4.59 -5.16
C GLU A 14 21.07 5.10 -5.86
N THR A 15 20.38 4.27 -6.66
CA THR A 15 19.11 4.63 -7.30
C THR A 15 17.94 4.71 -6.30
N LEU A 16 18.01 3.96 -5.19
CA LEU A 16 17.03 4.07 -4.09
C LEU A 16 17.26 5.31 -3.19
N LYS A 17 18.38 6.03 -3.31
CA LYS A 17 18.58 7.32 -2.62
C LYS A 17 17.83 8.48 -3.30
N VAL A 18 17.54 8.39 -4.60
CA VAL A 18 16.84 9.47 -5.33
C VAL A 18 15.33 9.43 -5.10
N ILE A 19 14.76 8.27 -4.75
CA ILE A 19 13.32 8.11 -4.49
C ILE A 19 12.97 8.28 -3.00
N VAL A 20 13.96 8.26 -2.10
CA VAL A 20 13.77 8.46 -0.64
C VAL A 20 14.21 9.85 -0.13
N ALA A 21 14.86 10.68 -0.96
CA ALA A 21 15.35 12.01 -0.56
C ALA A 21 14.34 13.17 -0.67
N THR A 22 13.04 12.92 -0.89
CA THR A 22 12.00 13.97 -0.94
C THR A 22 10.99 13.94 0.20
N THR A 23 11.22 13.13 1.24
CA THR A 23 10.38 13.15 2.46
C THR A 23 11.24 13.14 3.71
N THR A 24 11.03 14.14 4.58
CA THR A 24 11.76 14.49 5.83
C THR A 24 13.04 15.29 5.55
N THR A 25 13.25 16.53 6.01
CA THR A 25 12.96 17.18 7.31
C THR A 25 13.06 18.71 7.18
N THR A 26 12.17 19.47 7.81
CA THR A 26 12.50 20.67 8.64
C THR A 26 11.27 21.12 9.45
N GLU A 27 11.08 20.52 10.63
CA GLU A 27 10.82 21.29 11.86
C GLU A 27 12.24 21.60 12.42
N ALA A 28 12.63 22.78 12.93
CA ALA A 28 11.89 23.87 13.53
C ALA A 28 12.70 25.19 13.49
N ASP A 29 11.96 26.28 13.74
CA ASP A 29 12.33 27.53 14.40
C ASP A 29 13.17 28.61 13.67
N ALA A 30 12.48 29.66 13.23
CA ALA A 30 12.90 31.04 13.46
C ALA A 30 11.67 31.97 13.51
N ALA A 31 11.30 32.40 14.70
CA ALA A 31 10.39 33.52 14.93
C ALA A 31 11.15 34.85 14.82
N GLY A 32 10.48 35.90 14.33
CA GLY A 32 10.96 37.27 14.42
C GLY A 32 9.88 38.31 14.13
N GLY A 33 9.50 39.08 15.16
CA GLY A 33 9.11 40.49 14.99
C GLY A 33 7.81 40.96 15.62
N LYS A 34 7.84 41.34 16.91
CA LYS A 34 7.33 42.63 17.42
C LYS A 34 7.75 42.90 18.88
N ASN A 35 8.54 43.97 19.02
CA ASN A 35 8.64 44.99 20.07
C ASN A 35 8.77 44.68 21.58
N ALA A 36 9.81 45.35 22.11
CA ALA A 36 9.85 46.18 23.32
C ALA A 36 10.46 45.59 24.60
N ASP A 37 11.51 46.31 25.01
CA ASP A 37 11.89 46.72 26.36
C ASP A 37 12.66 45.77 27.30
N ASN A 38 13.91 46.22 27.50
CA ASN A 38 14.58 46.45 28.79
C ASN A 38 15.23 45.32 29.60
N ALA A 39 16.40 45.73 30.10
CA ALA A 39 17.06 45.40 31.36
C ALA A 39 18.02 44.19 31.40
N ASP A 40 19.31 44.53 31.45
CA ASP A 40 20.28 44.19 32.50
C ASP A 40 19.99 42.94 33.36
N ASN A 41 20.86 41.92 33.28
CA ASN A 41 21.84 41.63 34.36
C ASN A 41 22.58 40.29 34.17
N LYS A 42 23.91 40.39 34.38
CA LYS A 42 24.82 39.56 35.19
C LYS A 42 24.66 38.04 35.31
N ASP A 43 25.79 37.39 34.97
CA ASP A 43 26.61 36.49 35.81
C ASP A 43 25.94 35.72 36.96
N GLY A 44 26.08 34.39 36.95
CA GLY A 44 25.64 33.54 38.04
C GLY A 44 26.04 32.08 37.93
N ASN A 45 27.33 31.82 38.15
CA ASN A 45 27.92 30.54 38.51
C ASN A 45 27.23 29.92 39.75
N GLU A 46 26.79 28.65 39.73
CA GLU A 46 26.70 27.85 40.97
C GLU A 46 26.55 26.33 40.73
N LYS A 47 27.65 25.61 41.01
CA LYS A 47 27.66 24.20 41.39
C LYS A 47 26.97 24.04 42.74
N LYS A 48 25.94 23.19 42.84
CA LYS A 48 25.48 22.62 44.12
C LYS A 48 25.65 21.10 44.14
N LYS A 49 26.70 20.68 44.85
CA LYS A 49 26.78 19.40 45.56
C LYS A 49 25.67 19.41 46.62
N ASN A 50 24.77 18.44 46.60
CA ASN A 50 24.00 18.07 47.78
C ASN A 50 24.40 16.67 48.19
N GLU A 51 25.20 16.62 49.26
CA GLU A 51 25.29 15.51 50.18
C GLU A 51 23.93 15.40 50.86
N ASN A 52 23.32 14.21 50.84
CA ASN A 52 22.17 13.94 51.69
C ASN A 52 22.43 12.67 52.48
N GLU A 53 22.56 12.89 53.78
CA GLU A 53 22.82 11.93 54.82
C GLU A 53 21.64 10.97 55.03
N GLY A 54 21.98 9.84 55.64
CA GLY A 54 21.18 8.64 55.63
C GLY A 54 19.94 8.66 56.50
N HIS A 55 18.97 7.86 56.07
CA HIS A 55 17.95 7.26 56.93
C HIS A 55 17.95 5.75 56.67
N GLY A 56 18.41 5.01 57.68
CA GLY A 56 18.49 3.56 57.71
C GLY A 56 17.10 2.92 57.74
N ILE A 57 16.46 2.78 56.58
CA ILE A 57 15.26 1.96 56.43
C ILE A 57 15.70 0.50 56.32
N ARG A 58 15.40 -0.25 57.37
CA ARG A 58 15.57 -1.70 57.53
C ARG A 58 14.95 -2.42 56.32
N ARG A 59 15.78 -2.82 55.35
CA ARG A 59 15.36 -3.54 54.14
C ARG A 59 14.81 -4.89 54.55
N MET A 60 13.49 -5.01 54.65
CA MET A 60 12.83 -6.31 54.74
C MET A 60 13.20 -7.10 53.47
N PHE A 61 13.82 -8.26 53.69
CA PHE A 61 14.19 -9.21 52.64
C PHE A 61 12.93 -9.61 51.85
N ARG A 62 12.67 -8.95 50.73
CA ARG A 62 11.66 -9.41 49.77
C ARG A 62 12.20 -10.68 49.11
N PRO A 63 11.53 -11.83 49.24
CA PRO A 63 11.94 -13.05 48.55
C PRO A 63 11.96 -12.78 47.04
N LYS A 64 13.08 -13.10 46.40
CA LYS A 64 13.28 -12.94 44.96
C LYS A 64 12.32 -13.90 44.24
N LEU A 65 11.13 -13.40 43.89
CA LEU A 65 10.21 -14.07 42.96
C LEU A 65 10.99 -14.33 41.67
N LYS A 66 11.31 -15.60 41.43
CA LYS A 66 11.92 -16.07 40.19
C LYS A 66 10.97 -15.72 39.06
N ARG A 67 11.20 -14.58 38.40
CA ARG A 67 10.46 -14.17 37.19
C ARG A 67 10.63 -15.30 36.18
N LYS A 68 9.56 -16.07 35.95
CA LYS A 68 9.49 -17.00 34.83
C LYS A 68 9.78 -16.17 33.59
N LYS A 69 10.92 -16.43 32.94
CA LYS A 69 11.25 -15.85 31.64
C LYS A 69 10.17 -16.38 30.70
N SER A 70 9.11 -15.61 30.49
CA SER A 70 8.19 -15.90 29.40
C SER A 70 9.06 -15.89 28.15
N LYS A 71 9.10 -17.01 27.43
CA LYS A 71 9.68 -17.03 26.10
C LYS A 71 8.88 -16.00 25.31
N ILE A 72 9.45 -14.82 25.09
CA ILE A 72 8.88 -13.80 24.22
C ILE A 72 8.84 -14.46 22.85
N ILE A 73 7.65 -14.95 22.48
CA ILE A 73 7.41 -15.47 21.14
C ILE A 73 7.61 -14.26 20.24
N LYS A 74 8.71 -14.25 19.47
CA LYS A 74 8.91 -13.25 18.42
C LYS A 74 7.67 -13.30 17.52
N GLN A 75 6.86 -12.23 17.55
CA GLN A 75 5.71 -12.15 16.66
C GLN A 75 6.23 -12.19 15.23
N VAL A 76 5.71 -13.12 14.44
CA VAL A 76 6.05 -13.23 13.04
C VAL A 76 5.31 -12.12 12.32
N TYR A 77 6.06 -11.16 11.79
CA TYR A 77 5.51 -10.09 10.97
C TYR A 77 5.42 -10.56 9.51
N ILE A 78 4.25 -10.44 8.90
CA ILE A 78 3.99 -10.72 7.48
C ILE A 78 3.82 -9.37 6.78
N PRO A 79 4.68 -8.99 5.81
CA PRO A 79 4.48 -7.79 5.00
C PRO A 79 3.15 -7.82 4.23
N LEU A 80 2.56 -6.65 3.99
CA LEU A 80 1.25 -6.51 3.33
C LEU A 80 1.23 -7.22 1.97
N GLU A 81 2.28 -7.07 1.18
CA GLU A 81 2.40 -7.67 -0.17
C GLU A 81 2.39 -9.20 -0.11
N LYS A 82 2.97 -9.79 0.95
CA LYS A 82 2.92 -11.24 1.19
C LYS A 82 1.57 -11.67 1.77
N LEU A 83 0.93 -10.79 2.54
CA LEU A 83 -0.35 -11.04 3.17
C LEU A 83 -1.46 -11.18 2.12
N ILE A 84 -1.54 -10.24 1.16
CA ILE A 84 -2.59 -10.23 0.11
C ILE A 84 -2.37 -11.29 -0.99
N ARG A 85 -1.17 -11.87 -1.08
CA ARG A 85 -0.86 -12.98 -2.00
C ARG A 85 -1.37 -14.33 -1.51
N ASP A 86 -1.63 -14.45 -0.21
CA ASP A 86 -2.02 -15.68 0.47
C ASP A 86 -3.54 -15.73 0.67
N ASP A 87 -4.15 -16.92 0.55
CA ASP A 87 -5.61 -17.10 0.65
C ASP A 87 -6.16 -16.57 2.00
N SER A 88 -5.59 -17.09 3.09
CA SER A 88 -6.01 -16.82 4.45
C SER A 88 -5.59 -15.42 4.89
N GLY A 89 -4.44 -14.95 4.41
CA GLY A 89 -3.96 -13.60 4.63
C GLY A 89 -4.86 -12.56 3.97
N PHE A 90 -5.23 -12.76 2.71
CA PHE A 90 -6.13 -11.89 1.97
C PHE A 90 -7.52 -11.84 2.64
N ASP A 91 -8.14 -12.99 2.93
CA ASP A 91 -9.46 -13.05 3.56
C ASP A 91 -9.48 -12.36 4.94
N ALA A 92 -8.47 -12.64 5.78
CA ALA A 92 -8.36 -12.00 7.10
C ALA A 92 -8.15 -10.48 6.98
N PHE A 93 -7.34 -10.03 6.02
CA PHE A 93 -7.11 -8.60 5.80
C PHE A 93 -8.33 -7.89 5.21
N MET A 94 -9.03 -8.51 4.26
CA MET A 94 -10.28 -8.00 3.70
C MET A 94 -11.35 -7.82 4.79
N LYS A 95 -11.49 -8.80 5.70
CA LYS A 95 -12.38 -8.69 6.87
C LYS A 95 -12.00 -7.51 7.77
N HIS A 96 -10.71 -7.24 7.92
CA HIS A 96 -10.23 -6.08 8.66
C HIS A 96 -10.57 -4.76 7.95
N CYS A 97 -10.30 -4.66 6.65
CA CYS A 97 -10.67 -3.47 5.86
C CYS A 97 -12.18 -3.21 5.87
N LEU A 98 -13.02 -4.26 5.88
CA LEU A 98 -14.47 -4.11 6.05
C LEU A 98 -14.85 -3.50 7.40
N LYS A 99 -14.18 -3.90 8.49
CA LYS A 99 -14.39 -3.32 9.83
C LYS A 99 -13.93 -1.85 9.90
N GLU A 100 -12.92 -1.48 9.12
CA GLU A 100 -12.41 -0.11 9.03
C GLU A 100 -13.10 0.75 7.96
N PHE A 101 -14.12 0.22 7.28
CA PHE A 101 -14.78 0.89 6.16
C PHE A 101 -13.80 1.34 5.06
N SER A 102 -12.79 0.52 4.77
CA SER A 102 -11.71 0.79 3.82
C SER A 102 -11.51 -0.30 2.75
N SER A 103 -12.47 -1.23 2.63
CA SER A 103 -12.42 -2.38 1.72
C SER A 103 -12.37 -2.00 0.23
N GLU A 104 -12.94 -0.86 -0.14
CA GLU A 104 -12.93 -0.31 -1.49
C GLU A 104 -11.51 -0.09 -2.02
N ASN A 105 -10.55 0.25 -1.15
CA ASN A 105 -9.16 0.47 -1.53
C ASN A 105 -8.52 -0.85 -1.95
N LEU A 106 -8.76 -1.91 -1.17
CA LEU A 106 -8.26 -3.25 -1.48
C LEU A 106 -8.94 -3.83 -2.73
N LEU A 107 -10.24 -3.62 -2.89
CA LEU A 107 -10.98 -4.05 -4.09
C LEU A 107 -10.50 -3.33 -5.35
N CYS A 108 -10.26 -2.02 -5.27
CA CYS A 108 -9.69 -1.25 -6.38
C CYS A 108 -8.32 -1.78 -6.78
N VAL A 109 -7.43 -2.03 -5.80
CA VAL A 109 -6.12 -2.64 -6.06
C VAL A 109 -6.25 -3.99 -6.75
N VAL A 110 -7.16 -4.86 -6.29
CA VAL A 110 -7.38 -6.18 -6.89
C VAL A 110 -7.74 -6.06 -8.36
N GLU A 111 -8.73 -5.25 -8.70
CA GLU A 111 -9.19 -5.13 -10.10
C GLU A 111 -8.16 -4.41 -10.99
N CYS A 112 -7.47 -3.40 -10.47
CA CYS A 112 -6.38 -2.74 -11.19
C CYS A 112 -5.20 -3.69 -11.46
N VAL A 113 -4.81 -4.53 -10.51
CA VAL A 113 -3.74 -5.53 -10.72
C VAL A 113 -4.18 -6.61 -11.71
N GLN A 114 -5.43 -7.08 -11.63
CA GLN A 114 -5.98 -7.99 -12.63
C GLN A 114 -5.97 -7.36 -14.03
N PHE A 115 -6.31 -6.07 -14.15
CA PHE A 115 -6.23 -5.33 -15.41
C PHE A 115 -4.80 -5.25 -15.95
N GLN A 116 -3.80 -4.95 -15.11
CA GLN A 116 -2.40 -4.91 -15.56
C GLN A 116 -1.92 -6.27 -16.08
N GLN A 117 -2.28 -7.36 -15.39
CA GLN A 117 -1.96 -8.72 -15.82
C GLN A 117 -2.62 -9.04 -17.16
N PHE A 118 -3.92 -8.77 -17.29
CA PHE A 118 -4.66 -8.93 -18.53
C PHE A 118 -4.06 -8.12 -19.68
N ALA A 119 -3.74 -6.85 -19.42
CA ALA A 119 -3.13 -5.95 -20.41
C ALA A 119 -1.75 -6.44 -20.85
N PHE A 120 -0.92 -6.90 -19.91
CA PHE A 120 0.40 -7.44 -20.20
C PHE A 120 0.30 -8.68 -21.10
N GLU A 121 -0.56 -9.63 -20.76
CA GLU A 121 -0.77 -10.87 -21.53
C GLU A 121 -1.36 -10.59 -22.92
N THR A 122 -2.24 -9.60 -23.04
CA THR A 122 -2.94 -9.28 -24.30
C THR A 122 -2.09 -8.45 -25.26
N LEU A 123 -1.35 -7.46 -24.75
CA LEU A 123 -0.67 -6.46 -25.58
C LEU A 123 0.80 -6.78 -25.84
N TRP A 124 1.46 -7.58 -25.00
CA TRP A 124 2.89 -7.86 -25.14
C TRP A 124 3.15 -9.27 -25.68
N LYS A 125 3.49 -9.35 -26.98
CA LYS A 125 3.74 -10.62 -27.65
C LYS A 125 5.04 -11.28 -27.19
N PRO A 126 5.14 -12.60 -27.01
CA PRO A 126 6.35 -13.31 -26.57
C PRO A 126 7.66 -12.92 -27.30
N GLU A 127 7.56 -12.56 -28.58
CA GLU A 127 8.70 -12.25 -29.45
C GLU A 127 9.26 -10.83 -29.24
N GLU A 128 8.52 -9.96 -28.57
CA GLU A 128 8.93 -8.58 -28.32
C GLU A 128 9.78 -8.49 -27.04
N THR A 129 10.99 -7.94 -27.16
CA THR A 129 11.95 -7.82 -26.04
C THR A 129 11.85 -6.50 -25.29
N GLU A 130 11.45 -5.43 -25.98
CA GLU A 130 11.46 -4.07 -25.46
C GLU A 130 10.14 -3.33 -25.74
N MET A 131 9.82 -2.39 -24.86
CA MET A 131 8.68 -1.51 -24.99
C MET A 131 9.08 -0.08 -24.63
N LYS A 132 8.61 0.84 -25.45
CA LYS A 132 8.70 2.26 -25.19
C LYS A 132 7.36 2.74 -24.67
N LEU A 133 7.35 3.22 -23.43
CA LEU A 133 6.22 3.89 -22.81
C LEU A 133 6.34 5.39 -23.08
N ILE A 134 5.32 5.94 -23.74
CA ILE A 134 5.23 7.38 -24.01
C ILE A 134 4.13 7.93 -23.12
N TYR A 135 4.52 8.68 -22.09
CA TYR A 135 3.56 9.38 -21.24
C TYR A 135 3.05 10.65 -21.94
N THR A 136 1.73 10.83 -22.00
CA THR A 136 1.08 12.03 -22.53
C THR A 136 1.48 13.26 -21.70
N GLY A 137 2.21 14.19 -22.33
CA GLY A 137 2.80 15.36 -21.67
C GLY A 137 4.13 15.81 -22.29
N GLY A 138 4.75 14.95 -23.12
CA GLY A 138 5.73 15.36 -24.12
C GLY A 138 7.19 14.98 -23.88
N THR A 139 7.60 14.50 -22.71
CA THR A 139 9.04 14.21 -22.47
C THR A 139 9.30 13.18 -21.37
N ILE A 140 8.67 12.00 -21.43
CA ILE A 140 9.26 10.81 -20.80
C ILE A 140 9.00 9.61 -21.72
N ASP A 141 10.05 9.18 -22.45
CA ASP A 141 10.13 7.89 -23.15
C ASP A 141 10.82 6.92 -22.17
N ILE A 142 10.02 6.17 -21.40
CA ILE A 142 10.60 5.10 -20.57
C ILE A 142 10.69 3.86 -21.45
N GLN A 143 11.92 3.49 -21.80
CA GLN A 143 12.18 2.20 -22.41
C GLN A 143 12.23 1.16 -21.28
N LEU A 144 11.17 0.37 -21.14
CA LEU A 144 11.18 -0.80 -20.26
C LEU A 144 11.46 -2.04 -21.09
N ASP A 145 12.37 -2.88 -20.58
CA ASP A 145 12.47 -4.23 -21.06
C ASP A 145 11.27 -5.07 -20.58
N ARG A 146 11.02 -6.19 -21.25
CA ARG A 146 9.90 -7.09 -20.91
C ARG A 146 9.97 -7.60 -19.47
N GLN A 147 11.17 -7.90 -18.99
CA GLN A 147 11.37 -8.48 -17.67
C GLN A 147 11.06 -7.45 -16.58
N GLU A 148 11.48 -6.19 -16.75
CA GLU A 148 11.18 -5.09 -15.85
C GLU A 148 9.67 -4.79 -15.82
N ALA A 149 9.01 -4.80 -16.98
CA ALA A 149 7.56 -4.68 -17.06
C ALA A 149 6.85 -5.84 -16.35
N TYR A 150 7.33 -7.08 -16.57
CA TYR A 150 6.80 -8.28 -15.92
C TYR A 150 6.99 -8.21 -14.39
N ASP A 151 8.15 -7.80 -13.91
CA ASP A 151 8.45 -7.69 -12.49
C ASP A 151 7.60 -6.60 -11.83
N THR A 152 7.36 -5.49 -12.53
CA THR A 152 6.46 -4.41 -12.09
C THR A 152 5.02 -4.92 -11.96
N VAL A 153 4.49 -5.58 -13.00
CA VAL A 153 3.13 -6.16 -13.00
C VAL A 153 2.98 -7.23 -11.92
N ASN A 154 4.05 -7.99 -11.62
CA ASN A 154 4.04 -9.05 -10.61
C ASN A 154 4.44 -8.59 -9.20
N GLN A 155 4.79 -7.32 -9.01
CA GLN A 155 5.14 -6.78 -7.70
C GLN A 155 4.03 -7.06 -6.67
N TYR A 156 2.78 -6.82 -7.06
CA TYR A 156 1.58 -7.01 -6.23
C TYR A 156 0.79 -8.27 -6.62
N LYS A 157 1.48 -9.36 -6.96
CA LYS A 157 0.83 -10.64 -7.29
C LYS A 157 -0.19 -11.06 -6.22
N LEU A 158 -1.43 -11.17 -6.67
CA LEU A 158 -2.59 -11.53 -5.86
C LEU A 158 -2.70 -13.04 -5.62
N TRP A 159 -3.56 -13.43 -4.69
CA TRP A 159 -3.98 -14.82 -4.52
C TRP A 159 -4.70 -15.34 -5.77
N LYS A 160 -4.27 -16.52 -6.27
CA LYS A 160 -4.81 -17.13 -7.50
C LYS A 160 -6.28 -17.56 -7.41
N GLY A 161 -6.83 -17.73 -6.21
CA GLY A 161 -8.23 -18.14 -6.01
C GLY A 161 -9.21 -16.98 -5.93
N LEU A 162 -8.77 -15.74 -6.17
CA LEU A 162 -9.67 -14.59 -6.23
C LEU A 162 -10.65 -14.72 -7.41
N PRO A 163 -11.90 -14.25 -7.24
CA PRO A 163 -12.82 -14.18 -8.37
C PRO A 163 -12.28 -13.25 -9.46
N PRO A 164 -12.47 -13.59 -10.75
CA PRO A 164 -12.13 -12.69 -11.84
C PRO A 164 -13.02 -11.44 -11.79
N SER A 165 -12.43 -10.25 -12.01
CA SER A 165 -13.21 -9.01 -12.14
C SER A 165 -14.19 -9.10 -13.30
N GLU A 166 -15.45 -8.79 -13.02
CA GLU A 166 -16.50 -8.71 -14.02
C GLU A 166 -16.20 -7.68 -15.12
N ILE A 167 -15.42 -6.63 -14.82
CA ILE A 167 -15.03 -5.63 -15.82
C ILE A 167 -13.85 -6.15 -16.64
N VAL A 168 -12.77 -6.57 -15.96
CA VAL A 168 -11.52 -6.95 -16.62
C VAL A 168 -11.68 -8.19 -17.50
N PHE A 169 -12.57 -9.11 -17.15
CA PHE A 169 -12.79 -10.34 -17.90
C PHE A 169 -14.09 -10.34 -18.72
N ASP A 170 -14.76 -9.19 -18.90
CA ASP A 170 -15.90 -9.06 -19.83
C ASP A 170 -15.43 -9.17 -21.29
N GLU A 171 -15.78 -10.25 -21.98
CA GLU A 171 -15.40 -10.48 -23.38
C GLU A 171 -15.95 -9.44 -24.36
N LYS A 172 -16.98 -8.68 -23.95
CA LYS A 172 -17.63 -7.67 -24.80
C LYS A 172 -16.91 -6.33 -24.80
N LEU A 173 -15.95 -6.14 -23.90
CA LEU A 173 -15.23 -4.88 -23.75
C LEU A 173 -13.83 -5.01 -24.32
N ASP A 174 -13.39 -4.00 -25.05
CA ASP A 174 -11.97 -3.86 -25.38
C ASP A 174 -11.15 -3.36 -24.17
N ILE A 175 -9.82 -3.33 -24.28
CA ILE A 175 -8.95 -2.93 -23.17
C ILE A 175 -9.14 -1.48 -22.74
N ALA A 176 -9.46 -0.58 -23.69
CA ALA A 176 -9.69 0.82 -23.38
C ALA A 176 -11.01 0.98 -22.63
N GLU A 177 -12.08 0.31 -23.08
CA GLU A 177 -13.39 0.28 -22.42
C GLU A 177 -13.30 -0.32 -21.01
N LYS A 178 -12.51 -1.39 -20.81
CA LYS A 178 -12.21 -1.94 -19.48
C LYS A 178 -11.57 -0.89 -18.58
N GLY A 179 -10.54 -0.19 -19.08
CA GLY A 179 -9.88 0.90 -18.35
C GLY A 179 -10.84 2.03 -17.98
N VAL A 180 -11.67 2.46 -18.94
CA VAL A 180 -12.71 3.47 -18.72
C VAL A 180 -13.70 3.04 -17.64
N LYS A 181 -14.21 1.80 -17.69
CA LYS A 181 -15.14 1.30 -16.67
C LYS A 181 -14.51 1.23 -15.28
N LEU A 182 -13.23 0.88 -15.16
CA LEU A 182 -12.52 0.92 -13.87
C LEU A 182 -12.41 2.36 -13.34
N ILE A 183 -12.14 3.34 -14.21
CA ILE A 183 -12.15 4.77 -13.84
C ILE A 183 -13.52 5.19 -13.35
N GLU A 184 -14.58 4.84 -14.08
CA GLU A 184 -15.96 5.15 -13.70
C GLU A 184 -16.36 4.52 -12.37
N LYS A 185 -15.90 3.28 -12.14
CA LYS A 185 -16.19 2.53 -10.92
C LYS A 185 -15.48 3.11 -9.72
N TYR A 186 -14.19 3.44 -9.81
CA TYR A 186 -13.37 3.73 -8.62
C TYR A 186 -12.84 5.17 -8.51
N ILE A 187 -12.56 5.83 -9.63
CA ILE A 187 -11.71 7.03 -9.66
C ILE A 187 -12.52 8.30 -9.89
N ARG A 188 -13.51 8.24 -10.79
CA ARG A 188 -14.30 9.38 -11.25
C ARG A 188 -14.96 10.12 -10.07
N PRO A 189 -14.96 11.46 -10.05
CA PRO A 189 -15.86 12.22 -9.19
C PRO A 189 -17.31 11.79 -9.44
N SER A 190 -18.10 11.66 -8.39
CA SER A 190 -19.42 11.03 -8.39
C SER A 190 -19.42 9.59 -8.95
N ALA A 191 -18.32 8.84 -8.82
CA ALA A 191 -18.31 7.39 -9.05
C ALA A 191 -19.42 6.75 -8.21
N PRO A 192 -19.87 5.53 -8.53
CA PRO A 192 -20.87 4.85 -7.73
C PRO A 192 -20.62 4.93 -6.22
N PHE A 193 -19.38 4.89 -5.79
CA PHE A 193 -19.04 4.98 -4.38
C PHE A 193 -19.04 6.41 -3.78
N GLU A 194 -19.46 7.44 -4.52
CA GLU A 194 -19.41 8.86 -4.13
C GLU A 194 -20.80 9.52 -3.98
N GLY A 195 -21.89 8.85 -4.39
CA GLY A 195 -23.24 9.43 -4.46
C GLY A 195 -24.31 8.67 -3.67
N SER A 196 -25.08 9.42 -2.87
CA SER A 196 -26.20 9.11 -1.97
C SER A 196 -26.79 7.68 -1.88
N PHE A 197 -27.06 7.30 -0.63
CA PHE A 197 -27.59 6.04 -0.07
C PHE A 197 -28.83 5.43 -0.74
N GLU A 198 -29.51 6.09 -1.67
CA GLU A 198 -30.91 5.78 -2.00
C GLU A 198 -31.11 4.85 -3.21
N ASN A 199 -30.12 4.62 -4.08
CA ASN A 199 -30.39 4.00 -5.40
C ASN A 199 -29.60 2.73 -5.79
N ARG A 200 -28.96 1.99 -4.88
CA ARG A 200 -28.19 0.78 -5.27
C ARG A 200 -28.40 -0.45 -4.39
N LEU A 201 -29.55 -1.10 -4.56
CA LEU A 201 -29.91 -2.32 -3.84
C LEU A 201 -29.74 -3.65 -4.63
N PHE A 202 -29.32 -3.67 -5.91
CA PHE A 202 -29.75 -4.80 -6.78
C PHE A 202 -28.74 -5.64 -7.59
N PHE A 203 -27.42 -5.51 -7.44
CA PHE A 203 -26.46 -6.38 -8.15
C PHE A 203 -25.28 -6.75 -7.25
N PHE A 204 -24.69 -7.94 -7.21
CA PHE A 204 -25.02 -9.31 -7.65
C PHE A 204 -23.84 -10.14 -7.08
N LEU A 205 -24.03 -11.06 -6.12
CA LEU A 205 -23.09 -12.17 -5.79
C LEU A 205 -23.57 -12.99 -4.56
N PRO A 206 -23.82 -14.32 -4.69
CA PRO A 206 -24.32 -15.16 -3.58
C PRO A 206 -23.30 -15.46 -2.46
N CYS A 207 -22.00 -15.20 -2.70
CA CYS A 207 -20.93 -15.56 -1.77
C CYS A 207 -20.74 -14.55 -0.63
N PHE A 208 -21.28 -13.33 -0.77
CA PHE A 208 -21.09 -12.22 0.17
C PHE A 208 -22.43 -11.77 0.77
N LYS A 209 -23.12 -12.70 1.44
CA LYS A 209 -24.44 -12.49 2.08
C LYS A 209 -24.48 -11.40 3.16
N TYR A 210 -23.34 -10.77 3.48
CA TYR A 210 -23.20 -9.79 4.56
C TYR A 210 -22.76 -8.39 4.10
N ILE A 211 -22.55 -8.13 2.80
CA ILE A 211 -21.99 -6.84 2.36
C ILE A 211 -22.92 -6.00 1.48
N HIS A 212 -24.23 -6.08 1.73
CA HIS A 212 -25.20 -5.35 0.91
C HIS A 212 -25.60 -3.95 1.46
N LYS A 213 -25.02 -3.48 2.57
CA LYS A 213 -25.51 -2.28 3.27
C LYS A 213 -24.49 -1.14 3.53
N TYR A 214 -23.21 -1.30 3.19
CA TYR A 214 -22.16 -0.37 3.67
C TYR A 214 -21.23 0.24 2.59
N TYR A 215 -21.56 0.15 1.31
CA TYR A 215 -20.64 0.59 0.24
C TYR A 215 -20.90 2.02 -0.23
N LEU A 216 -20.39 3.00 0.53
CA LEU A 216 -20.42 4.43 0.17
C LEU A 216 -19.09 5.11 0.50
N HIS A 217 -17.99 4.45 0.16
CA HIS A 217 -16.66 4.99 0.37
C HIS A 217 -15.94 5.07 -0.96
N THR A 218 -15.59 6.30 -1.35
CA THR A 218 -14.69 6.55 -2.45
C THR A 218 -13.33 5.97 -2.12
N VAL A 219 -12.69 5.41 -3.14
CA VAL A 219 -11.29 4.98 -3.03
C VAL A 219 -10.46 6.18 -2.58
N ASN A 220 -9.66 6.03 -1.53
CA ASN A 220 -8.95 7.14 -0.91
C ASN A 220 -7.64 7.43 -1.67
N ILE A 221 -7.79 8.03 -2.85
CA ILE A 221 -6.70 8.59 -3.66
C ILE A 221 -6.71 10.11 -3.61
N SER A 222 -5.51 10.68 -3.72
CA SER A 222 -5.27 12.13 -3.72
C SER A 222 -6.03 12.83 -4.84
N TYR A 223 -6.34 14.11 -4.61
CA TYR A 223 -7.04 14.95 -5.58
C TYR A 223 -6.23 15.11 -6.88
N SER A 224 -4.90 15.22 -6.79
CA SER A 224 -4.03 15.27 -7.97
C SER A 224 -4.18 14.01 -8.81
N MET A 225 -4.03 12.84 -8.18
CA MET A 225 -4.18 11.55 -8.86
C MET A 225 -5.55 11.43 -9.52
N ARG A 226 -6.63 11.81 -8.85
CA ARG A 226 -7.97 11.81 -9.48
C ARG A 226 -8.03 12.66 -10.73
N ASN A 227 -7.45 13.86 -10.71
CA ASN A 227 -7.47 14.76 -11.86
C ASN A 227 -6.66 14.21 -13.04
N ASP A 228 -5.54 13.54 -12.76
CA ASP A 228 -4.68 12.95 -13.79
C ASP A 228 -5.42 11.89 -14.63
N TYR A 229 -6.39 11.19 -14.03
CA TYR A 229 -7.26 10.24 -14.75
C TYR A 229 -8.57 10.88 -15.23
N PHE A 230 -9.10 11.86 -14.50
CA PHE A 230 -10.37 12.51 -14.84
C PHE A 230 -10.26 13.42 -16.07
N ILE A 231 -9.13 14.09 -16.28
CA ILE A 231 -8.92 14.98 -17.43
C ILE A 231 -8.94 14.18 -18.75
N PRO A 232 -8.15 13.09 -18.93
CA PRO A 232 -8.26 12.20 -20.08
C PRO A 232 -9.66 11.63 -20.25
N TYR A 233 -10.30 11.21 -19.15
CA TYR A 233 -11.67 10.70 -19.17
C TYR A 233 -12.67 11.68 -19.75
N LYS A 234 -12.71 12.92 -19.25
CA LYS A 234 -13.62 13.96 -19.73
C LYS A 234 -13.39 14.31 -21.20
N LYS A 235 -12.12 14.29 -21.64
CA LYS A 235 -11.73 14.60 -23.02
C LYS A 235 -11.85 13.40 -23.96
N LYS A 236 -12.17 12.21 -23.46
CA LYS A 236 -12.04 10.93 -24.18
C LYS A 236 -10.66 10.76 -24.83
N ALA A 237 -9.63 11.27 -24.17
CA ALA A 237 -8.25 11.31 -24.65
C ALA A 237 -7.43 10.19 -24.02
N PHE A 238 -7.90 8.95 -24.18
CA PHE A 238 -7.23 7.76 -23.67
C PHE A 238 -6.16 7.24 -24.65
N PRO A 239 -5.20 6.44 -24.16
CA PRO A 239 -4.34 5.65 -25.04
C PRO A 239 -5.19 4.81 -26.01
N ASN A 240 -4.68 4.57 -27.21
CA ASN A 240 -5.37 3.71 -28.18
C ASN A 240 -5.52 2.29 -27.61
N THR A 241 -6.51 1.52 -28.09
CA THR A 241 -6.77 0.14 -27.63
C THR A 241 -5.54 -0.76 -27.75
N ASN A 242 -4.68 -0.57 -28.76
CA ASN A 242 -3.46 -1.36 -28.93
C ASN A 242 -2.21 -0.74 -28.27
N ASP A 243 -2.38 0.33 -27.49
CA ASP A 243 -1.27 1.03 -26.86
C ASP A 243 -0.79 0.26 -25.62
N LYS A 244 0.49 -0.13 -25.60
CA LYS A 244 1.05 -0.85 -24.47
C LYS A 244 1.12 0.00 -23.19
N ASN A 245 0.95 1.32 -23.27
CA ASN A 245 0.75 2.18 -22.10
C ASN A 245 -0.33 1.68 -21.13
N TRP A 246 -1.32 0.91 -21.62
CA TRP A 246 -2.32 0.26 -20.77
C TRP A 246 -1.73 -0.68 -19.71
N ILE A 247 -0.58 -1.32 -19.97
CA ILE A 247 0.05 -2.28 -19.07
C ILE A 247 0.38 -1.66 -17.70
N LEU A 248 0.90 -0.43 -17.70
CA LEU A 248 1.28 0.27 -16.47
C LEU A 248 0.34 1.44 -16.15
N TYR A 249 -0.79 1.55 -16.85
CA TYR A 249 -1.69 2.70 -16.75
C TYR A 249 -2.22 2.94 -15.33
N PHE A 250 -2.52 1.88 -14.57
CA PHE A 250 -2.99 1.97 -13.19
C PHE A 250 -1.89 1.84 -12.12
N GLN A 251 -0.62 1.74 -12.51
CA GLN A 251 0.49 1.57 -11.56
C GLN A 251 0.57 2.69 -10.50
N PRO A 252 0.37 3.98 -10.85
CA PRO A 252 0.36 5.06 -9.86
C PRO A 252 -0.72 4.87 -8.78
N ILE A 253 -1.94 4.49 -9.20
CA ILE A 253 -3.07 4.26 -8.29
C ILE A 253 -2.83 3.06 -7.38
N ILE A 254 -2.34 1.95 -7.94
CA ILE A 254 -2.01 0.75 -7.16
C ILE A 254 -0.96 1.10 -6.09
N SER A 255 0.08 1.84 -6.47
CA SER A 255 1.15 2.22 -5.56
C SER A 255 0.66 3.13 -4.42
N GLU A 256 -0.17 4.13 -4.74
CA GLU A 256 -0.75 5.04 -3.76
C GLU A 256 -1.66 4.29 -2.77
N LEU A 257 -2.54 3.41 -3.27
CA LEU A 257 -3.45 2.65 -2.42
C LEU A 257 -2.76 1.60 -1.56
N ILE A 258 -1.73 0.92 -2.09
CA ILE A 258 -0.91 0.02 -1.28
C ILE A 258 -0.22 0.81 -0.17
N HIS A 259 0.34 1.99 -0.48
CA HIS A 259 0.95 2.85 0.51
C HIS A 259 -0.04 3.24 1.61
N LEU A 260 -1.23 3.70 1.25
CA LEU A 260 -2.30 4.04 2.19
C LEU A 260 -2.69 2.83 3.07
N MET A 261 -2.88 1.65 2.46
CA MET A 261 -3.28 0.44 3.18
C MET A 261 -2.20 -0.08 4.15
N ARG A 262 -0.95 0.39 4.07
CA ARG A 262 0.07 0.05 5.08
C ARG A 262 -0.31 0.52 6.47
N ASP A 263 -1.07 1.60 6.59
CA ASP A 263 -1.57 2.08 7.88
C ASP A 263 -2.64 1.13 8.46
N SER A 264 -3.64 0.73 7.65
CA SER A 264 -4.59 -0.33 8.01
C SER A 264 -3.89 -1.65 8.33
N HIS A 265 -2.87 -2.03 7.57
CA HIS A 265 -2.05 -3.20 7.86
C HIS A 265 -1.35 -3.10 9.23
N SER A 266 -0.80 -1.92 9.58
CA SER A 266 -0.15 -1.70 10.87
C SER A 266 -1.11 -1.90 12.05
N ARG A 267 -2.39 -1.54 11.88
CA ARG A 267 -3.46 -1.78 12.87
C ARG A 267 -3.89 -3.24 12.86
N PHE A 268 -4.07 -3.85 11.68
CA PHE A 268 -4.41 -5.26 11.54
C PHE A 268 -3.46 -6.17 12.31
N VAL A 269 -2.14 -5.94 12.21
CA VAL A 269 -1.11 -6.73 12.89
C VAL A 269 -1.27 -6.75 14.43
N LYS A 270 -1.95 -5.76 15.01
CA LYS A 270 -2.22 -5.67 16.45
C LYS A 270 -3.52 -6.38 16.88
N THR A 271 -4.36 -6.79 15.92
CA THR A 271 -5.67 -7.40 16.19
C THR A 271 -5.56 -8.86 16.62
N GLU A 272 -6.64 -9.39 17.22
CA GLU A 272 -6.74 -10.81 17.54
C GLU A 272 -6.87 -11.68 16.27
N ASP A 273 -7.57 -11.20 15.25
CA ASP A 273 -7.73 -11.88 13.96
C ASP A 273 -6.36 -12.20 13.32
N TYR A 274 -5.41 -11.27 13.38
CA TYR A 274 -4.04 -11.50 12.89
C TYR A 274 -3.30 -12.57 13.71
N LYS A 275 -3.48 -12.60 15.04
CA LYS A 275 -2.87 -13.65 15.89
C LYS A 275 -3.44 -15.03 15.56
N GLN A 276 -4.75 -15.12 15.33
CA GLN A 276 -5.41 -16.35 14.89
C GLN A 276 -4.90 -16.82 13.53
N LEU A 277 -4.73 -15.89 12.58
CA LEU A 277 -4.10 -16.17 11.29
C LEU A 277 -2.70 -16.77 11.46
N LEU A 278 -1.85 -16.18 12.31
CA LEU A 278 -0.51 -16.70 12.58
C LEU A 278 -0.52 -18.09 13.22
N LEU A 279 -1.45 -18.35 14.15
CA LEU A 279 -1.62 -19.65 14.78
C LEU A 279 -2.01 -20.71 13.74
N HIS A 280 -3.01 -20.40 12.91
CA HIS A 280 -3.47 -21.29 11.85
C HIS A 280 -2.37 -21.60 10.83
N LYS A 281 -1.57 -20.60 10.43
CA LYS A 281 -0.39 -20.84 9.54
C LYS A 281 0.67 -21.72 10.18
N ARG A 282 0.86 -21.66 11.50
CA ARG A 282 1.79 -22.58 12.19
C ARG A 282 1.26 -24.01 12.20
N LEU A 283 -0.04 -24.19 12.41
CA LEU A 283 -0.66 -25.51 12.42
C LEU A 283 -0.59 -26.19 11.05
N ARG A 284 -0.88 -25.47 9.94
CA ARG A 284 -0.75 -26.02 8.58
C ARG A 284 0.66 -26.49 8.23
N LYS A 285 1.70 -25.79 8.70
CA LYS A 285 3.10 -26.21 8.46
C LYS A 285 3.45 -27.57 9.07
N HIS A 286 2.70 -28.03 10.07
CA HIS A 286 2.91 -29.34 10.68
C HIS A 286 2.11 -30.47 10.04
N THR A 287 1.06 -30.16 9.28
CA THR A 287 0.26 -31.18 8.57
C THR A 287 0.86 -31.57 7.24
N ASP A 288 1.64 -30.67 6.63
CA ASP A 288 2.22 -30.86 5.30
C ASP A 288 3.65 -31.43 5.34
N ALA A 289 4.19 -31.71 6.54
CA ALA A 289 5.54 -32.23 6.77
C ALA A 289 5.48 -33.68 7.27
#